data_AF-A0A1B1PWF4-F1
#
_entry.id   AF-A0A1B1PWF4-F1
#
_cell.length_a   1.000
_cell.length_b   1.000
_cell.length_c   1.000
_cell.angle_alpha   90.00
_cell.angle_beta   90.00
_cell.angle_gamma   90.00
#
_symmetry.space_group_name_H-M   'P 1'
#
loop_
_entity.id
_entity.type
_entity.pdbx_description
1 polymer ?
#
loop_
_entity_poly.entity_id
_entity_poly.type
_entity_poly.pdbx_seq_one_letter_code
_entity_poly.pdbx_strand_id
1 'polypeptide(L)'
;MAGKREKPEDIFTKLRQVEVLHGQGLSMADAVRQIGISQHTFYRRRKQNGGMNRPQLSRLKDLEKENLRLRRAVSDLTLEKLILTEAAQGNFFSIRRSWVNSPSKV
;
A
#
# COMPACT_ATOMS: atom_id res chain seq x y z
N MET A 1 -21.27 10.63 -6.12
CA MET A 1 -20.82 10.04 -4.84
C MET A 1 -19.64 9.12 -5.12
N ALA A 2 -18.41 9.52 -4.77
CA ALA A 2 -17.25 8.64 -4.91
C ALA A 2 -17.41 7.49 -3.89
N GLY A 3 -17.70 6.28 -4.36
CA GLY A 3 -17.83 5.11 -3.49
C GLY A 3 -16.51 4.87 -2.76
N LYS A 4 -16.53 4.83 -1.43
CA LYS A 4 -15.36 4.44 -0.64
C LYS A 4 -14.90 3.05 -1.11
N ARG A 5 -13.66 2.95 -1.57
CA ARG A 5 -13.03 1.66 -1.89
C ARG A 5 -12.83 0.92 -0.57
N GLU A 6 -13.63 -0.10 -0.36
CA GLU A 6 -13.52 -0.98 0.79
C GLU A 6 -12.23 -1.79 0.69
N LYS A 7 -11.48 -1.93 1.80
CA LYS A 7 -10.21 -2.66 1.79
C LYS A 7 -10.48 -4.14 1.52
N PRO A 8 -9.63 -4.84 0.75
CA PRO A 8 -9.83 -6.26 0.45
C PRO A 8 -9.97 -7.15 1.70
N GLU A 9 -9.41 -6.71 2.84
CA GLU A 9 -9.53 -7.36 4.14
C GLU A 9 -10.95 -7.30 4.72
N ASP A 10 -11.58 -6.13 4.65
CA ASP A 10 -12.95 -5.92 5.13
C ASP A 10 -13.93 -6.76 4.30
N ILE A 11 -13.66 -6.82 2.98
CA ILE A 11 -14.39 -7.68 2.04
C ILE A 11 -14.29 -9.14 2.49
N PHE A 12 -13.09 -9.63 2.74
CA PHE A 12 -12.86 -11.01 3.14
C PHE A 12 -13.51 -11.35 4.49
N THR A 13 -13.37 -10.46 5.47
CA THR A 13 -13.95 -10.64 6.81
C THR A 13 -15.46 -10.81 6.73
N LYS A 14 -16.14 -9.98 5.92
CA LYS A 14 -17.58 -10.11 5.65
C LYS A 14 -17.94 -11.42 4.96
N LEU A 15 -17.18 -11.85 3.94
CA LEU A 15 -17.40 -13.14 3.28
C LEU A 15 -17.30 -14.30 4.27
N ARG A 16 -16.29 -14.28 5.14
CA ARG A 16 -16.07 -15.34 6.12
C ARG A 16 -17.16 -15.38 7.18
N GLN A 17 -17.61 -14.22 7.65
CA GLN A 17 -18.66 -14.15 8.66
C GLN A 17 -20.00 -14.66 8.12
N VAL A 18 -20.30 -14.44 6.83
CA VAL A 18 -21.45 -15.10 6.15
C VAL A 18 -21.31 -16.62 6.18
N GLU A 19 -20.12 -17.16 5.85
CA GLU A 19 -19.89 -18.62 5.87
C GLU A 19 -20.02 -19.23 7.26
N VAL A 20 -19.57 -18.52 8.31
CA VAL A 20 -19.72 -18.96 9.70
C VAL A 20 -21.20 -19.01 10.10
N LEU A 21 -21.96 -17.94 9.82
CA LEU A 21 -23.39 -17.90 10.09
C LEU A 21 -24.14 -19.01 9.34
N HIS A 22 -23.77 -19.27 8.08
CA HIS A 22 -24.33 -20.36 7.32
C HIS A 22 -24.01 -21.73 7.93
N GLY A 23 -22.77 -21.94 8.39
CA GLY A 23 -22.35 -23.16 9.09
C GLY A 23 -23.03 -23.37 10.46
N GLN A 24 -23.56 -22.29 11.06
CA GLN A 24 -24.39 -22.33 12.27
C GLN A 24 -25.86 -22.67 12.00
N GLY A 25 -26.23 -22.91 10.73
CA GLY A 25 -27.58 -23.32 10.33
C GLY A 25 -28.45 -22.20 9.77
N LEU A 26 -27.95 -20.96 9.66
CA LEU A 26 -28.69 -19.90 8.99
C LEU A 26 -28.75 -20.14 7.48
N SER A 27 -29.86 -19.74 6.86
CA SER A 27 -29.94 -19.68 5.40
C SER A 27 -28.91 -18.68 4.87
N MET A 28 -28.37 -18.93 3.67
CA MET A 28 -27.42 -18.00 3.04
C MET A 28 -28.01 -16.60 2.88
N ALA A 29 -29.32 -16.52 2.62
CA ALA A 29 -30.04 -15.27 2.45
C ALA A 29 -30.05 -14.43 3.75
N ASP A 30 -30.30 -15.09 4.89
CA ASP A 30 -30.38 -14.44 6.19
C ASP A 30 -28.99 -14.09 6.71
N ALA A 31 -28.01 -14.99 6.54
CA ALA A 31 -26.61 -14.73 6.86
C ALA A 31 -26.08 -13.48 6.13
N VAL A 32 -26.36 -13.35 4.83
CA VAL A 32 -25.96 -12.19 4.04
C VAL A 32 -26.68 -10.90 4.49
N ARG A 33 -27.97 -10.97 4.80
CA ARG A 33 -28.74 -9.83 5.32
C ARG A 33 -28.20 -9.35 6.67
N GLN A 34 -27.85 -10.26 7.56
CA GLN A 34 -27.31 -9.95 8.89
C GLN A 34 -25.98 -9.19 8.81
N ILE A 35 -25.17 -9.44 7.77
CA ILE A 35 -23.89 -8.76 7.52
C ILE A 35 -24.09 -7.38 6.89
N GLY A 36 -25.30 -7.07 6.39
CA GLY A 36 -25.62 -5.79 5.77
C GLY A 36 -25.05 -5.63 4.35
N ILE A 37 -24.83 -6.73 3.62
CA ILE A 37 -24.45 -6.68 2.20
C ILE A 37 -25.55 -7.29 1.32
N SER A 38 -25.63 -6.89 0.05
CA SER A 38 -26.58 -7.53 -0.88
C SER A 38 -26.09 -8.90 -1.33
N GLN A 39 -27.01 -9.85 -1.54
CA GLN A 39 -26.67 -11.19 -2.04
C GLN A 39 -25.88 -11.15 -3.35
N HIS A 40 -26.26 -10.28 -4.28
CA HIS A 40 -25.52 -10.09 -5.52
C HIS A 40 -24.06 -9.69 -5.27
N THR A 41 -23.81 -8.79 -4.30
CA THR A 41 -22.46 -8.37 -3.93
C THR A 41 -21.69 -9.50 -3.26
N PHE A 42 -22.34 -10.28 -2.39
CA PHE A 42 -21.75 -11.46 -1.76
C PHE A 42 -21.27 -12.47 -2.80
N TYR A 43 -22.14 -12.91 -3.72
CA TYR A 43 -21.76 -13.91 -4.73
C TYR A 43 -20.68 -13.41 -5.68
N ARG A 44 -20.75 -12.14 -6.11
CA ARG A 44 -19.69 -11.53 -6.95
C ARG A 44 -18.34 -11.56 -6.22
N ARG A 45 -18.32 -11.17 -4.95
CA ARG A 45 -17.08 -11.12 -4.16
C ARG A 45 -16.58 -12.49 -3.74
N ARG A 46 -17.47 -13.45 -3.51
CA ARG A 46 -17.10 -14.86 -3.31
C ARG A 46 -16.44 -15.44 -4.56
N LYS A 47 -16.91 -15.08 -5.76
CA LYS A 47 -16.24 -15.47 -7.02
C LYS A 47 -14.86 -14.84 -7.17
N GLN A 48 -14.69 -13.59 -6.76
CA GLN A 48 -13.43 -12.84 -6.90
C GLN A 48 -12.39 -13.18 -5.82
N ASN A 49 -12.85 -13.40 -4.57
CA ASN A 49 -12.00 -13.44 -3.38
C ASN A 49 -12.20 -14.71 -2.54
N GLY A 50 -13.13 -15.59 -2.88
CA GLY A 50 -13.46 -16.79 -2.09
C GLY A 50 -12.38 -17.87 -2.08
N GLY A 51 -11.35 -17.75 -2.91
CA GLY A 51 -10.17 -18.62 -2.90
C GLY A 51 -9.02 -18.14 -2.01
N MET A 52 -9.15 -16.98 -1.36
CA MET A 52 -8.09 -16.43 -0.52
C MET A 52 -8.12 -17.06 0.89
N ASN A 53 -7.08 -17.77 1.28
CA ASN A 53 -6.98 -18.41 2.60
C ASN A 53 -6.45 -17.43 3.68
N ARG A 54 -6.79 -17.66 4.97
CA ARG A 54 -6.29 -16.87 6.12
C ARG A 54 -4.76 -16.59 6.10
N PRO A 55 -3.88 -17.57 5.81
CA PRO A 55 -2.45 -17.30 5.67
C PRO A 55 -2.11 -16.33 4.53
N GLN A 56 -2.86 -16.35 3.42
CA GLN A 56 -2.66 -15.39 2.32
C GLN A 56 -3.05 -13.96 2.73
N LEU A 57 -4.06 -13.79 3.58
CA LEU A 57 -4.40 -12.47 4.15
C LEU A 57 -3.35 -11.97 5.14
N SER A 58 -2.83 -12.85 6.01
CA SER A 58 -1.72 -12.47 6.90
C SER A 58 -0.51 -12.03 6.07
N ARG A 59 -0.19 -12.80 5.03
CA ARG A 59 0.90 -12.46 4.12
C ARG A 59 0.66 -11.14 3.39
N LEU A 60 -0.58 -10.86 2.97
CA LEU A 60 -0.95 -9.58 2.35
C LEU A 60 -0.67 -8.41 3.30
N LYS A 61 -1.06 -8.52 4.58
CA LYS A 61 -0.81 -7.50 5.61
C LYS A 61 0.68 -7.23 5.82
N ASP A 62 1.46 -8.29 5.92
CA ASP A 62 2.91 -8.18 6.10
C ASP A 62 3.56 -7.49 4.91
N LEU A 63 3.11 -7.84 3.69
CA LEU A 63 3.59 -7.21 2.45
C LEU A 63 3.16 -5.74 2.34
N GLU A 64 1.94 -5.38 2.72
CA GLU A 64 1.50 -3.98 2.74
C GLU A 64 2.31 -3.13 3.72
N LYS A 65 2.58 -3.67 4.92
CA LYS A 65 3.41 -3.01 5.93
C LYS A 65 4.85 -2.83 5.44
N GLU A 66 5.43 -3.86 4.83
CA GLU A 66 6.78 -3.77 4.28
C GLU A 66 6.82 -2.80 3.09
N ASN A 67 5.81 -2.79 2.23
CA ASN A 67 5.73 -1.83 1.12
C ASN A 67 5.71 -0.38 1.63
N LEU A 68 4.96 -0.11 2.70
CA LEU A 68 4.94 1.20 3.34
C LEU A 68 6.33 1.58 3.90
N ARG A 69 7.00 0.64 4.57
CA ARG A 69 8.35 0.85 5.11
C ARG A 69 9.35 1.14 4.00
N LEU A 70 9.33 0.33 2.94
CA LEU A 70 10.20 0.49 1.77
C LEU A 70 9.96 1.81 1.05
N ARG A 71 8.69 2.21 0.87
CA ARG A 71 8.37 3.51 0.26
C ARG A 71 8.96 4.68 1.04
N ARG A 72 8.86 4.65 2.37
CA ARG A 72 9.47 5.68 3.24
C ARG A 72 10.99 5.70 3.08
N ALA A 73 11.64 4.54 3.23
CA ALA A 73 13.09 4.43 3.08
C ALA A 73 13.57 4.92 1.70
N VAL A 74 12.87 4.58 0.63
CA VAL A 74 13.19 5.05 -0.72
C VAL A 74 13.03 6.56 -0.84
N SER A 75 11.96 7.14 -0.28
CA SER A 75 11.77 8.60 -0.27
C SER A 75 12.89 9.31 0.49
N ASP A 76 13.25 8.83 1.67
CA ASP A 76 14.30 9.42 2.51
C ASP A 76 15.67 9.35 1.80
N LEU A 77 16.04 8.18 1.28
CA LEU A 77 17.28 7.99 0.52
C LEU A 77 17.32 8.82 -0.76
N THR A 78 16.18 8.97 -1.43
CA THR A 78 16.09 9.81 -2.64
C THR A 78 16.32 11.28 -2.28
N LEU A 79 15.76 11.74 -1.16
CA LEU A 79 15.96 13.11 -0.67
C LEU A 79 17.43 13.34 -0.27
N GLU A 80 18.03 12.43 0.48
CA GLU A 80 19.45 12.51 0.87
C GLU A 80 20.36 12.56 -0.37
N LYS A 81 20.10 11.71 -1.37
CA LYS A 81 20.84 11.72 -2.63
C LYS A 81 20.74 13.07 -3.33
N LEU A 82 19.54 13.66 -3.39
CA LEU A 82 19.34 14.98 -4.01
C LEU A 82 20.15 16.07 -3.29
N ILE A 83 20.08 16.11 -1.96
CA ILE A 83 20.84 17.07 -1.14
C ILE A 83 22.35 16.92 -1.37
N LEU A 84 22.86 15.68 -1.33
CA LEU A 84 24.30 15.42 -1.54
C LEU A 84 24.75 15.82 -2.95
N THR A 85 23.92 15.54 -3.95
CA THR A 85 24.21 15.91 -5.35
C THR A 85 24.25 17.43 -5.51
N GLU A 86 23.29 18.14 -4.93
CA GLU A 86 23.23 19.60 -4.96
C GLU A 86 24.41 20.24 -4.21
N ALA A 87 24.74 19.73 -3.01
CA ALA A 87 25.88 20.20 -2.23
C ALA A 87 27.22 19.99 -2.96
N ALA A 88 27.40 18.82 -3.59
CA ALA A 88 28.59 18.52 -4.38
C ALA A 88 28.70 19.42 -5.61
N GLN A 89 27.59 19.67 -6.31
CA GLN A 89 27.55 20.60 -7.44
C GLN A 89 27.86 22.04 -7.00
N GLY A 90 27.20 22.55 -5.95
CA GLY A 90 27.43 23.89 -5.42
C GLY A 90 28.89 24.13 -5.01
N ASN A 91 29.51 23.16 -4.33
CA ASN A 91 30.92 23.23 -3.97
C ASN A 91 31.83 23.19 -5.21
N PHE A 92 31.57 22.29 -6.15
CA PHE A 92 32.34 22.17 -7.40
C PHE A 92 32.32 23.46 -8.24
N PHE A 93 31.15 24.11 -8.37
CA PHE A 93 31.04 25.38 -9.09
C PHE A 93 31.72 26.55 -8.37
N SER A 94 31.77 26.53 -7.02
CA SER A 94 32.47 27.53 -6.24
C SER A 94 33.99 27.42 -6.37
N ILE A 95 34.53 26.19 -6.25
CA ILE A 95 35.95 25.89 -6.42
C ILE A 95 36.37 26.28 -7.83
N ARG A 96 35.68 25.77 -8.87
CA ARG A 96 36.05 26.05 -10.27
C ARG A 96 36.06 27.56 -10.59
N ARG A 97 35.13 28.35 -10.04
CA ARG A 97 35.15 29.82 -10.18
C ARG A 97 36.37 30.46 -9.52
N SER A 98 36.74 30.00 -8.32
CA SER A 98 37.94 30.51 -7.63
C SER A 98 39.24 30.21 -8.41
N TRP A 99 39.36 29.02 -9.01
CA TRP A 99 40.52 28.65 -9.83
C TRP A 99 40.59 29.39 -11.16
N VAL A 100 39.44 29.74 -11.76
CA VAL A 100 39.38 30.48 -13.04
C VAL A 100 39.64 31.99 -12.85
N ASN A 101 39.30 32.56 -11.69
CA ASN A 101 39.51 33.99 -11.39
C ASN A 101 40.74 34.29 -10.51
N SER A 102 41.60 33.31 -10.23
CA SER A 102 42.84 33.54 -9.46
C SER A 102 43.93 34.17 -10.33
N PRO A 103 44.37 35.42 -10.05
CA PRO A 103 45.40 36.10 -10.85
C PRO A 103 46.79 35.67 -10.37
N SER A 104 47.20 34.43 -10.70
CA SER A 104 48.58 34.01 -10.49
C SER A 104 48.92 32.76 -11.29
N LYS A 105 49.35 32.97 -12.54
CA LYS A 105 50.52 32.30 -13.12
C LYS A 105 51.29 33.30 -13.99
N VAL A 106 52.33 33.86 -13.38
CA VAL A 106 53.59 34.21 -14.03
C VAL A 106 54.24 32.91 -14.50
#